data_AF-A0A086AZ80-F1
#
_entry.id   AF-A0A086AZ80-F1
#
_cell.length_a   1.000
_cell.length_b   1.000
_cell.length_c   1.000
_cell.angle_alpha   90.00
_cell.angle_beta   90.00
_cell.angle_gamma   90.00
#
_symmetry.space_group_name_H-M   'P 1'
#
loop_
_entity.id
_entity.type
_entity.pdbx_description
1 polymer ?
#
loop_
_entity_poly.entity_id
_entity_poly.type
_entity_poly.pdbx_seq_one_letter_code
_entity_poly.pdbx_strand_id
1 'polypeptide(L)'
;MVGCSPTEKTDLKNKKTNETVHIDTVPVKHKDTLVADVKIPVIDTTAVLTAFNEAKRSKLFSKELDFNGINKIDGSIFDLERPILIGDLNDDHLDDAMMPFSIEGREGGNNWDTYYAVFINNRGVLDYKYSFSRGGKFSETLINFTSIKDGFIKGMEVPGNNSSKEDSTPVDYMYRNTDLSEVATASE
;
A
#
# COMPACT_ATOMS: atom_id res chain seq x y z
N MET A 1 16.22 -67.03 8.64
CA MET A 1 17.65 -67.14 8.28
C MET A 1 17.86 -66.37 6.98
N VAL A 2 19.02 -65.71 6.86
CA VAL A 2 19.58 -65.05 5.65
C VAL A 2 18.87 -63.73 5.30
N GLY A 3 19.41 -62.52 5.44
CA GLY A 3 20.80 -62.06 5.56
C GLY A 3 21.36 -61.68 4.19
N CYS A 4 21.47 -60.38 3.90
CA CYS A 4 22.50 -59.86 2.98
C CYS A 4 22.57 -58.32 3.07
N SER A 5 23.73 -57.84 3.50
CA SER A 5 24.20 -56.45 3.38
C SER A 5 24.98 -56.28 2.05
N PRO A 6 25.75 -55.20 1.80
CA PRO A 6 25.49 -54.20 0.77
C PRO A 6 26.55 -54.21 -0.36
N THR A 7 26.40 -53.34 -1.36
CA THR A 7 27.50 -52.96 -2.25
C THR A 7 27.53 -51.44 -2.46
N GLU A 8 28.59 -50.82 -1.97
CA GLU A 8 29.17 -49.51 -2.38
C GLU A 8 29.46 -49.50 -3.90
N LYS A 9 29.64 -48.42 -4.67
CA LYS A 9 29.92 -46.96 -4.55
C LYS A 9 29.47 -46.37 -5.91
N THR A 10 29.16 -45.08 -6.09
CA THR A 10 30.12 -44.04 -6.50
C THR A 10 29.41 -42.68 -6.54
N ASP A 11 30.07 -41.64 -6.01
CA ASP A 11 29.72 -40.22 -6.08
C ASP A 11 29.62 -39.68 -7.52
N LEU A 12 28.78 -38.64 -7.71
CA LEU A 12 29.19 -37.33 -8.27
C LEU A 12 28.00 -36.36 -8.40
N LYS A 13 28.05 -35.32 -7.55
CA LYS A 13 27.82 -33.88 -7.84
C LYS A 13 26.47 -33.40 -8.40
N ASN A 14 25.82 -32.58 -7.55
CA ASN A 14 25.28 -31.25 -7.85
C ASN A 14 24.97 -30.93 -9.32
N LYS A 15 23.68 -30.88 -9.66
CA LYS A 15 23.22 -30.17 -10.86
C LYS A 15 22.18 -29.12 -10.47
N LYS A 16 22.68 -27.90 -10.24
CA LYS A 16 21.91 -26.66 -10.35
C LYS A 16 21.41 -26.57 -11.80
N THR A 17 20.10 -26.51 -11.99
CA THR A 17 19.48 -26.11 -13.25
C THR A 17 19.57 -24.59 -13.35
N ASN A 18 20.57 -24.12 -14.11
CA ASN A 18 20.52 -22.78 -14.69
C ASN A 18 19.82 -22.92 -16.04
N GLU A 19 18.56 -22.52 -16.11
CA GLU A 19 17.89 -22.29 -17.39
C GLU A 19 18.41 -20.98 -17.96
N THR A 20 19.31 -21.09 -18.93
CA THR A 20 19.81 -19.97 -19.72
C THR A 20 18.74 -19.56 -20.71
N VAL A 21 18.14 -18.37 -20.51
CA VAL A 21 17.26 -17.74 -21.51
C VAL A 21 18.12 -17.31 -22.71
N HIS A 22 17.81 -17.84 -23.90
CA HIS A 22 18.42 -17.39 -25.14
C HIS A 22 17.94 -15.96 -25.47
N ILE A 23 18.89 -15.03 -25.54
CA ILE A 23 18.67 -13.67 -26.06
C ILE A 23 19.22 -13.64 -27.48
N ASP A 24 18.32 -13.61 -28.47
CA ASP A 24 18.69 -13.35 -29.85
C ASP A 24 19.11 -11.87 -29.98
N THR A 25 20.39 -11.63 -30.21
CA THR A 25 20.96 -10.30 -30.44
C THR A 25 21.13 -10.07 -31.93
N VAL A 26 20.31 -9.19 -32.51
CA VAL A 26 20.56 -8.62 -33.84
C VAL A 26 21.35 -7.32 -33.63
N PRO A 27 22.56 -7.16 -34.20
CA PRO A 27 23.36 -5.96 -33.97
C PRO A 27 22.92 -4.86 -34.94
N VAL A 28 22.26 -3.82 -34.42
CA VAL A 28 22.12 -2.53 -35.12
C VAL A 28 22.99 -1.51 -34.42
N LYS A 29 23.98 -1.01 -35.16
CA LYS A 29 24.97 -0.03 -34.71
C LYS A 29 24.32 1.36 -34.76
N HIS A 30 24.07 1.98 -33.61
CA HIS A 30 23.95 3.43 -33.52
C HIS A 30 24.74 3.94 -32.31
N LYS A 31 25.57 4.95 -32.58
CA LYS A 31 26.25 5.76 -31.57
C LYS A 31 25.17 6.59 -30.87
N ASP A 32 24.96 6.34 -29.59
CA ASP A 32 24.82 7.33 -28.51
C ASP A 32 24.36 6.61 -27.24
N THR A 33 24.92 7.05 -26.12
CA THR A 33 24.68 6.66 -24.71
C THR A 33 23.63 5.57 -24.47
N LEU A 34 24.08 4.37 -24.12
CA LEU A 34 23.23 3.32 -23.53
C LEU A 34 22.80 3.78 -22.13
N VAL A 35 21.73 4.56 -22.05
CA VAL A 35 20.92 4.61 -20.84
C VAL A 35 20.15 3.31 -20.84
N ALA A 36 20.50 2.39 -19.93
CA ALA A 36 19.69 1.19 -19.72
C ALA A 36 18.28 1.65 -19.35
N ASP A 37 17.31 1.36 -20.20
CA ASP A 37 15.91 1.67 -19.97
C ASP A 37 15.42 0.73 -18.85
N VAL A 38 15.55 1.18 -17.60
CA VAL A 38 15.13 0.42 -16.42
C VAL A 38 13.61 0.44 -16.41
N LYS A 39 13.00 -0.67 -16.83
CA LYS A 39 11.55 -0.83 -16.76
C LYS A 39 11.10 -0.74 -15.30
N ILE A 40 10.45 0.37 -14.95
CA ILE A 40 9.86 0.59 -13.62
C ILE A 40 8.71 -0.43 -13.45
N PRO A 41 8.66 -1.17 -12.33
CA PRO A 41 7.55 -2.06 -12.02
C PRO A 41 6.22 -1.31 -11.97
N VAL A 42 5.17 -1.91 -12.51
CA VAL A 42 3.79 -1.41 -12.38
C VAL A 42 3.32 -1.63 -10.95
N ILE A 43 2.68 -0.62 -10.35
CA ILE A 43 2.05 -0.74 -9.04
C ILE A 43 0.67 -1.39 -9.19
N ASP A 44 0.45 -2.50 -8.48
CA ASP A 44 -0.83 -3.19 -8.40
C ASP A 44 -1.27 -3.38 -6.95
N THR A 45 -2.46 -3.94 -6.74
CA THR A 45 -2.98 -4.20 -5.38
C THR A 45 -2.07 -5.10 -4.55
N THR A 46 -1.32 -6.00 -5.17
CA THR A 46 -0.39 -6.91 -4.47
C THR A 46 0.82 -6.15 -3.95
N ALA A 47 1.36 -5.24 -4.76
CA ALA A 47 2.44 -4.34 -4.36
C ALA A 47 2.02 -3.47 -3.17
N VAL A 48 0.81 -2.90 -3.21
CA VAL A 48 0.28 -2.07 -2.12
C VAL A 48 0.09 -2.88 -0.82
N LEU A 49 -0.51 -4.06 -0.90
CA LEU A 49 -0.68 -4.94 0.26
C LEU A 49 0.67 -5.39 0.86
N THR A 50 1.68 -5.58 0.01
CA THR A 50 3.04 -5.92 0.45
C THR A 50 3.65 -4.73 1.20
N ALA A 51 3.60 -3.53 0.62
CA ALA A 51 4.08 -2.30 1.25
C ALA A 51 3.36 -2.00 2.58
N PHE A 52 2.05 -2.24 2.65
CA PHE A 52 1.28 -2.07 3.89
C PHE A 52 1.70 -3.07 4.97
N ASN A 53 1.98 -4.33 4.62
CA ASN A 53 2.50 -5.31 5.57
C ASN A 53 3.89 -4.94 6.11
N GLU A 54 4.72 -4.30 5.30
CA GLU A 54 6.01 -3.76 5.74
C GLU A 54 5.84 -2.51 6.61
N ALA A 55 4.95 -1.60 6.23
CA ALA A 55 4.62 -0.40 6.99
C ALA A 55 4.16 -0.72 8.42
N LYS A 56 3.27 -1.72 8.59
CA LYS A 56 2.81 -2.21 9.90
C LYS A 56 3.93 -2.66 10.84
N ARG A 57 5.11 -3.01 10.31
CA ARG A 57 6.30 -3.43 11.08
C ARG A 57 7.27 -2.28 11.35
N SER A 58 7.02 -1.10 10.77
CA SER A 58 7.89 0.05 10.89
C SER A 58 7.65 0.82 12.19
N LYS A 59 8.71 1.43 12.73
CA LYS A 59 8.61 2.33 13.89
C LYS A 59 7.76 3.58 13.59
N LEU A 60 7.75 4.02 12.33
CA LEU A 60 7.00 5.20 11.91
C LEU A 60 5.51 4.96 12.09
N PHE A 61 4.99 3.89 11.50
CA PHE A 61 3.59 3.48 11.64
C PHE A 61 3.18 3.32 13.10
N SER A 62 4.00 2.60 13.89
CA SER A 62 3.70 2.39 15.30
C SER A 62 3.67 3.66 16.14
N LYS A 63 4.60 4.59 15.89
CA LYS A 63 4.67 5.86 16.62
C LYS A 63 3.51 6.77 16.25
N GLU A 64 3.21 6.85 14.96
CA GLU A 64 2.17 7.74 14.45
C GLU A 64 0.79 7.37 14.97
N LEU A 65 0.48 6.08 14.97
CA LEU A 65 -0.83 5.59 15.36
C LEU A 65 -0.92 5.24 16.85
N ASP A 66 0.15 5.38 17.62
CA ASP A 66 0.26 4.83 18.97
C ASP A 66 -0.16 3.35 19.03
N PHE A 67 0.41 2.55 18.12
CA PHE A 67 0.09 1.14 17.92
C PHE A 67 1.39 0.33 17.90
N ASN A 68 1.69 -0.39 18.99
CA ASN A 68 2.85 -1.28 19.05
C ASN A 68 2.51 -2.73 18.68
N GLY A 69 1.23 -3.11 18.67
CA GLY A 69 0.73 -4.42 18.24
C GLY A 69 1.18 -5.58 19.14
N ILE A 70 1.83 -5.29 20.26
CA ILE A 70 2.30 -6.27 21.26
C ILE A 70 1.24 -6.43 22.36
N ASN A 71 0.55 -5.34 22.71
CA ASN A 71 -0.43 -5.33 23.79
C ASN A 71 -1.85 -5.47 23.25
N LYS A 72 -2.68 -6.26 23.94
CA LYS A 72 -4.11 -6.44 23.61
C LYS A 72 -4.93 -5.15 23.65
N ILE A 73 -4.42 -4.11 24.31
CA ILE A 73 -5.06 -2.80 24.47
C ILE A 73 -4.97 -1.98 23.18
N ASP A 74 -3.99 -2.26 22.31
CA ASP A 74 -3.77 -1.49 21.09
C ASP A 74 -4.83 -1.75 20.00
N GLY A 75 -5.65 -2.79 20.19
CA GLY A 75 -6.60 -3.26 19.20
C GLY A 75 -5.97 -4.17 18.13
N SER A 76 -6.65 -4.31 16.99
CA SER A 76 -6.23 -5.10 15.84
C SER A 76 -6.44 -4.32 14.56
N ILE A 77 -5.52 -4.49 13.60
CA ILE A 77 -5.62 -3.86 12.29
C ILE A 77 -6.46 -4.73 11.37
N PHE A 78 -7.43 -4.13 10.69
CA PHE A 78 -8.23 -4.77 9.64
C PHE A 78 -7.99 -4.03 8.31
N ASP A 79 -7.57 -4.78 7.28
CA ASP A 79 -7.11 -4.25 5.98
C ASP A 79 -7.84 -4.89 4.79
N LEU A 80 -9.06 -5.38 5.05
CA LEU A 80 -9.94 -5.96 4.03
C LEU A 80 -10.79 -4.91 3.30
N GLU A 81 -10.74 -3.66 3.74
CA GLU A 81 -11.50 -2.58 3.13
C GLU A 81 -11.02 -2.28 1.70
N ARG A 82 -11.96 -1.91 0.83
CA ARG A 82 -11.73 -1.62 -0.58
C ARG A 82 -12.58 -0.41 -1.00
N PRO A 83 -12.19 0.33 -2.06
CA PRO A 83 -11.06 0.07 -2.96
C PRO A 83 -9.69 0.47 -2.40
N ILE A 84 -8.63 -0.20 -2.89
CA ILE A 84 -7.27 0.35 -2.82
C ILE A 84 -7.16 1.39 -3.93
N LEU A 85 -6.72 2.59 -3.60
CA LEU A 85 -6.56 3.67 -4.59
C LEU A 85 -5.14 3.66 -5.11
N ILE A 86 -5.00 3.71 -6.44
CA ILE A 86 -3.71 3.77 -7.15
C ILE A 86 -3.81 4.92 -8.15
N GLY A 87 -2.80 5.77 -8.16
CA GLY A 87 -2.69 6.93 -9.05
C GLY A 87 -1.68 7.92 -8.53
N ASP A 88 -1.21 8.82 -9.39
CA ASP A 88 -0.21 9.85 -9.08
C ASP A 88 -0.74 10.86 -8.03
N LEU A 89 -0.08 10.91 -6.86
CA LEU A 89 -0.40 11.85 -5.78
C LEU A 89 0.52 13.07 -5.77
N ASN A 90 1.75 12.95 -6.27
CA ASN A 90 2.81 13.94 -6.07
C ASN A 90 3.28 14.64 -7.36
N ASP A 91 2.61 14.39 -8.49
CA ASP A 91 2.89 14.93 -9.83
C ASP A 91 4.27 14.53 -10.37
N ASP A 92 4.76 13.33 -10.03
CA ASP A 92 5.99 12.76 -10.57
C ASP A 92 5.76 11.78 -11.74
N HIS A 93 4.50 11.63 -12.16
CA HIS A 93 4.04 10.73 -13.21
C HIS A 93 4.24 9.23 -12.92
N LEU A 94 4.45 8.87 -11.66
CA LEU A 94 4.41 7.49 -11.19
C LEU A 94 3.15 7.25 -10.36
N ASP A 95 2.57 6.06 -10.50
CA ASP A 95 1.43 5.69 -9.68
C ASP A 95 1.86 5.51 -8.22
N ASP A 96 1.23 6.27 -7.33
CA ASP A 96 1.29 6.13 -5.88
C ASP A 96 0.12 5.26 -5.38
N ALA A 97 -0.05 5.14 -4.05
CA ALA A 97 -1.17 4.37 -3.51
C ALA A 97 -1.71 4.87 -2.17
N MET A 98 -3.00 4.62 -1.96
CA MET A 98 -3.67 4.74 -0.66
C MET A 98 -4.39 3.44 -0.30
N MET A 99 -4.07 2.90 0.87
CA MET A 99 -4.65 1.66 1.39
C MET A 99 -5.59 1.95 2.56
N PRO A 100 -6.91 1.70 2.44
CA PRO A 100 -7.82 1.83 3.57
C PRO A 100 -7.57 0.73 4.61
N PHE A 101 -7.67 1.09 5.89
CA PHE A 101 -7.66 0.14 7.00
C PHE A 101 -8.39 0.70 8.23
N SER A 102 -8.73 -0.16 9.19
CA SER A 102 -9.20 0.23 10.50
C SER A 102 -8.33 -0.34 11.61
N ILE A 103 -8.33 0.33 12.77
CA ILE A 103 -7.87 -0.23 14.04
C ILE A 103 -9.09 -0.38 14.93
N GLU A 104 -9.39 -1.60 15.34
CA GLU A 104 -10.57 -1.92 16.13
C GLU A 104 -10.20 -2.60 17.44
N GLY A 105 -11.02 -2.41 18.47
CA GLY A 105 -10.84 -3.10 19.75
C GLY A 105 -9.86 -2.43 20.71
N ARG A 106 -9.49 -1.18 20.44
CA ARG A 106 -8.66 -0.38 21.35
C ARG A 106 -9.26 -0.34 22.75
N GLU A 107 -8.39 -0.44 23.75
CA GLU A 107 -8.72 -0.45 25.17
C GLU A 107 -9.70 -1.57 25.58
N GLY A 108 -9.82 -2.62 24.76
CA GLY A 108 -10.76 -3.72 24.98
C GLY A 108 -12.22 -3.35 24.71
N GLY A 109 -12.48 -2.20 24.08
CA GLY A 109 -13.80 -1.75 23.68
C GLY A 109 -14.23 -2.29 22.31
N ASN A 110 -15.37 -1.81 21.81
CA ASN A 110 -15.85 -2.03 20.43
C ASN A 110 -15.73 -0.75 19.60
N ASN A 111 -14.67 0.03 19.86
CA ASN A 111 -14.34 1.24 19.15
C ASN A 111 -13.51 0.89 17.92
N TRP A 112 -13.65 1.71 16.88
CA TRP A 112 -12.90 1.57 15.64
C TRP A 112 -12.55 2.97 15.13
N ASP A 113 -11.31 3.08 14.66
CA ASP A 113 -10.76 4.25 13.97
C ASP A 113 -10.37 3.79 12.56
N THR A 114 -10.66 4.60 11.55
CA THR A 114 -10.39 4.29 10.14
C THR A 114 -9.40 5.26 9.53
N TYR A 115 -8.60 4.75 8.60
CA TYR A 115 -7.49 5.47 8.01
C TYR A 115 -7.30 5.11 6.53
N TYR A 116 -6.56 5.96 5.83
CA TYR A 116 -5.86 5.61 4.59
C TYR A 116 -4.35 5.68 4.84
N ALA A 117 -3.64 4.57 4.70
CA ALA A 117 -2.17 4.58 4.64
C ALA A 117 -1.73 5.11 3.28
N VAL A 118 -0.91 6.17 3.28
CA VAL A 118 -0.41 6.87 2.09
C VAL A 118 0.99 6.37 1.74
N PHE A 119 1.17 5.94 0.49
CA PHE A 119 2.43 5.44 -0.05
C PHE A 119 2.85 6.27 -1.26
N ILE A 120 4.12 6.65 -1.31
CA ILE A 120 4.72 7.31 -2.47
C ILE A 120 5.68 6.37 -3.18
N ASN A 121 5.56 6.28 -4.49
CA ASN A 121 6.34 5.41 -5.34
C ASN A 121 7.71 6.00 -5.63
N ASN A 122 8.74 5.36 -5.09
CA ASN A 122 10.12 5.68 -5.39
C ASN A 122 10.68 4.62 -6.35
N ARG A 123 10.44 4.81 -7.65
CA ARG A 123 10.96 3.96 -8.74
C ARG A 123 10.58 2.48 -8.62
N GLY A 124 9.33 2.20 -8.30
CA GLY A 124 8.74 0.87 -8.17
C GLY A 124 8.68 0.34 -6.73
N VAL A 125 9.11 1.13 -5.74
CA VAL A 125 9.04 0.79 -4.31
C VAL A 125 8.09 1.78 -3.63
N LEU A 126 7.05 1.28 -2.98
CA LEU A 126 6.07 2.09 -2.27
C LEU A 126 6.56 2.40 -0.85
N ASP A 127 6.95 3.65 -0.63
CA ASP A 127 7.38 4.15 0.67
C ASP A 127 6.18 4.66 1.48
N TYR A 128 5.90 4.03 2.61
CA TYR A 128 4.91 4.53 3.58
C TYR A 128 5.31 5.92 4.08
N LYS A 129 4.37 6.88 4.01
CA LYS A 129 4.57 8.24 4.52
C LYS A 129 3.86 8.45 5.84
N TYR A 130 2.55 8.22 5.87
CA TYR A 130 1.71 8.40 7.04
C TYR A 130 0.31 7.79 6.80
N SER A 131 -0.56 7.86 7.81
CA SER A 131 -1.95 7.41 7.80
C SER A 131 -2.89 8.61 7.97
N PHE A 132 -3.65 8.91 6.92
CA PHE A 132 -4.69 9.92 6.96
C PHE A 132 -5.91 9.39 7.72
N SER A 133 -6.29 10.06 8.81
CA SER A 133 -7.52 9.73 9.54
C SER A 133 -8.73 10.08 8.70
N ARG A 134 -9.64 9.13 8.53
CA ARG A 134 -10.89 9.32 7.75
C ARG A 134 -12.14 9.18 8.61
N GLY A 135 -11.98 9.24 9.93
CA GLY A 135 -13.03 9.16 10.93
C GLY A 135 -13.06 7.82 11.66
N GLY A 136 -14.11 7.60 12.44
CA GLY A 136 -14.23 6.47 13.35
C GLY A 136 -15.64 6.33 13.89
N LYS A 137 -15.82 5.43 14.85
CA LYS A 137 -17.12 5.15 15.47
C LYS A 137 -17.83 6.38 16.03
N PHE A 138 -17.07 7.33 16.57
CA PHE A 138 -17.60 8.51 17.24
C PHE A 138 -17.43 9.80 16.42
N SER A 139 -16.93 9.69 15.18
CA SER A 139 -16.80 10.85 14.31
C SER A 139 -18.17 11.31 13.81
N GLU A 140 -18.34 12.63 13.69
CA GLU A 140 -19.54 13.24 13.09
C GLU A 140 -19.63 12.94 11.60
N THR A 141 -18.48 12.85 10.92
CA THR A 141 -18.36 12.51 9.51
C THR A 141 -17.30 11.43 9.27
N LEU A 142 -17.37 10.80 8.10
CA LEU A 142 -16.39 9.84 7.58
C LEU A 142 -15.99 10.28 6.17
N ILE A 143 -14.72 10.15 5.83
CA ILE A 143 -14.22 10.44 4.49
C ILE A 143 -14.06 9.13 3.72
N ASN A 144 -14.71 9.05 2.56
CA ASN A 144 -14.63 7.91 1.65
C ASN A 144 -14.06 8.37 0.31
N PHE A 145 -12.76 8.13 0.10
CA PHE A 145 -12.11 8.35 -1.18
C PHE A 145 -12.44 7.24 -2.17
N THR A 146 -12.58 7.63 -3.44
CA THR A 146 -13.06 6.78 -4.53
C THR A 146 -12.07 6.64 -5.66
N SER A 147 -11.24 7.66 -5.90
CA SER A 147 -10.24 7.65 -6.97
C SER A 147 -9.15 8.68 -6.74
N ILE A 148 -8.01 8.48 -7.41
CA ILE A 148 -6.94 9.45 -7.58
C ILE A 148 -6.90 9.77 -9.08
N LYS A 149 -7.00 11.05 -9.44
CA LYS A 149 -6.98 11.50 -10.83
C LYS A 149 -6.40 12.91 -10.93
N ASP A 150 -5.45 13.09 -11.85
CA ASP A 150 -4.82 14.38 -12.14
C ASP A 150 -4.27 15.08 -10.87
N GLY A 151 -3.69 14.31 -9.94
CA GLY A 151 -3.18 14.80 -8.65
C GLY A 151 -4.24 15.07 -7.57
N PHE A 152 -5.53 14.86 -7.87
CA PHE A 152 -6.64 15.02 -6.93
C PHE A 152 -7.16 13.66 -6.45
N ILE A 153 -7.39 13.56 -5.15
CA ILE A 153 -8.10 12.45 -4.52
C ILE A 153 -9.56 12.85 -4.40
N LYS A 154 -10.43 12.17 -5.13
CA LYS A 154 -11.87 12.41 -5.16
C LYS A 154 -12.56 11.54 -4.13
N GLY A 155 -13.51 12.09 -3.38
CA GLY A 155 -14.29 11.33 -2.42
C GLY A 155 -15.59 12.00 -2.01
N MET A 156 -16.19 11.41 -0.97
CA MET A 156 -17.37 11.93 -0.30
C MET A 156 -17.07 12.02 1.19
N GLU A 157 -17.39 13.16 1.80
CA GLU A 157 -17.66 13.22 3.22
C GLU A 157 -19.09 12.74 3.45
N VAL A 158 -19.23 11.70 4.26
CA VAL A 158 -20.52 11.07 4.59
C VAL A 158 -20.81 11.24 6.09
N PRO A 159 -22.08 11.28 6.49
CA PRO A 159 -22.43 11.32 7.90
C PRO A 159 -21.88 10.08 8.64
N GLY A 160 -21.30 10.30 9.81
CA GLY A 160 -20.78 9.24 10.68
C GLY A 160 -21.89 8.43 11.35
N ASN A 161 -21.52 7.32 11.99
CA ASN A 161 -22.49 6.32 12.47
C ASN A 161 -23.54 6.82 13.48
N ASN A 162 -23.29 7.95 14.16
CA ASN A 162 -24.19 8.51 15.18
C ASN A 162 -24.90 9.80 14.73
N SER A 163 -24.71 10.20 13.48
CA SER A 163 -25.30 11.43 12.94
C SER A 163 -26.69 11.18 12.34
N SER A 164 -27.54 12.21 12.30
CA SER A 164 -28.75 12.20 11.49
C SER A 164 -28.36 11.99 10.02
N LYS A 165 -29.22 11.33 9.23
CA LYS A 165 -29.01 11.03 7.80
C LYS A 165 -28.97 12.31 6.95
N GLU A 166 -27.95 13.13 7.14
CA GLU A 166 -27.66 14.30 6.32
C GLU A 166 -27.07 13.88 4.97
N ASP A 167 -27.06 14.82 4.03
CA ASP A 167 -26.57 14.58 2.69
C ASP A 167 -25.04 14.47 2.69
N SER A 168 -24.52 13.56 1.88
CA SER A 168 -23.07 13.41 1.68
C SER A 168 -22.54 14.55 0.80
N THR A 169 -21.39 15.10 1.16
CA THR A 169 -20.76 16.22 0.44
C THR A 169 -19.57 15.73 -0.38
N PRO A 170 -19.47 16.03 -1.68
CA PRO A 170 -18.28 15.74 -2.46
C PRO A 170 -17.07 16.51 -1.92
N VAL A 171 -15.95 15.82 -1.76
CA VAL A 171 -14.69 16.40 -1.29
C VAL A 171 -13.54 16.04 -2.23
N ASP A 172 -12.63 17.00 -2.41
CA ASP A 172 -11.41 16.83 -3.17
C ASP A 172 -10.21 17.08 -2.25
N TYR A 173 -9.22 16.21 -2.30
CA TYR A 173 -7.97 16.36 -1.56
C TYR A 173 -6.78 16.38 -2.51
N MET A 174 -5.69 17.01 -2.08
CA MET A 174 -4.38 16.93 -2.74
C MET A 174 -3.32 16.55 -1.73
N TYR A 175 -2.33 15.78 -2.18
CA TYR A 175 -1.13 15.53 -1.41
C TYR A 175 -0.14 16.69 -1.57
N ARG A 176 0.29 17.25 -0.44
CA ARG A 176 1.18 18.42 -0.38
C ARG A 176 2.45 18.07 0.39
N ASN A 177 3.31 17.23 -0.18
CA ASN A 177 4.60 16.77 0.36
C ASN A 177 4.55 16.01 1.70
N THR A 178 3.76 16.46 2.66
CA THR A 178 3.69 15.95 4.03
C THR A 178 2.32 15.40 4.38
N ASP A 179 1.26 15.96 3.81
CA ASP A 179 -0.11 15.70 4.23
C ASP A 179 -1.10 15.86 3.08
N LEU A 180 -2.30 15.31 3.28
CA LEU A 180 -3.46 15.48 2.43
C LEU A 180 -4.22 16.70 2.95
N SER A 181 -4.47 17.65 2.06
CA SER A 181 -5.27 18.83 2.37
C SER A 181 -6.48 18.88 1.46
N GLU A 182 -7.64 19.19 2.04
CA GLU A 182 -8.85 19.45 1.26
C GLU A 182 -8.63 20.65 0.33
N VAL A 183 -9.17 20.55 -0.87
CA VAL A 183 -9.20 21.62 -1.85
C VAL A 183 -10.62 22.13 -1.93
N ALA A 184 -10.78 23.45 -1.81
CA ALA A 184 -12.08 24.08 -2.01
C ALA A 184 -12.63 23.69 -3.39
N THR A 185 -13.67 22.88 -3.41
CA THR A 185 -14.46 22.64 -4.61
C THR A 185 -15.23 23.92 -4.87
N ALA A 186 -14.94 24.62 -5.97
CA ALA A 186 -15.79 25.72 -6.39
C ALA A 186 -17.20 25.14 -6.59
N SER A 187 -18.17 25.61 -5.81
CA SER A 187 -19.57 25.27 -6.04
C SER A 187 -19.92 25.73 -7.46
N GLU A 188 -20.29 24.78 -8.32
CA GLU A 188 -20.80 25.06 -9.66
C GLU A 188 -22.11 25.86 -9.60
#